data_AF-A0A963H5D8-F1
#
_entry.id   AF-A0A963H5D8-F1
#
_cell.length_a   1.000
_cell.length_b   1.000
_cell.length_c   1.000
_cell.angle_alpha   90.00
_cell.angle_beta   90.00
_cell.angle_gamma   90.00
#
_symmetry.space_group_name_H-M   'P 1'
#
loop_
_entity.id
_entity.type
_entity.pdbx_description
1 polymer ?
#
loop_
_entity_poly.entity_id
_entity_poly.type
_entity_poly.pdbx_seq_one_letter_code
_entity_poly.pdbx_strand_id
1 'polypeptide(L)'
;MGLNASQPAPTTAIAHLLGHRRPIIYGAGSAGRHLLKLFDALGVEVAGCVDAHAERIGALGATPVHPPERLGRIANPQAHALIVAINAEHVFDAVSAQLAAQYPAFGTPLRARDVAASLAEARCQRRLDGGGALDLGDCMGCRPDIGACPAFRRGAERAGTPAPRPVGAGAGINDFAYFITNRCTLNCTHCVEALPHYEQHYNDSVDDVLAAVAKLVAASGFVHRL
;
A
#
# COMPACT_ATOMS: atom_id res chain seq x y z
N MET A 1 14.33 32.94 -3.85
CA MET A 1 13.11 32.77 -4.67
C MET A 1 13.32 31.59 -5.58
N GLY A 2 12.59 30.49 -5.37
CA GLY A 2 12.78 29.27 -6.14
C GLY A 2 11.63 28.31 -5.90
N LEU A 3 10.65 28.39 -6.80
CA LEU A 3 9.66 27.36 -7.15
C LEU A 3 8.86 26.75 -5.97
N ASN A 4 7.93 27.54 -5.42
CA ASN A 4 6.65 26.96 -4.97
C ASN A 4 5.87 26.57 -6.22
N ALA A 5 6.20 25.42 -6.82
CA ALA A 5 5.24 24.72 -7.66
C ALA A 5 4.12 24.28 -6.72
N SER A 6 3.08 25.11 -6.61
CA SER A 6 1.85 24.78 -5.90
C SER A 6 1.39 23.41 -6.42
N GLN A 7 1.58 22.37 -5.60
CA GLN A 7 1.12 21.04 -5.96
C GLN A 7 -0.39 21.14 -6.25
N PRO A 8 -0.87 20.54 -7.35
CA PRO A 8 -2.29 20.57 -7.66
C PRO A 8 -3.06 20.00 -6.46
N ALA A 9 -4.23 20.59 -6.18
CA ALA A 9 -5.09 20.10 -5.11
C ALA A 9 -5.26 18.57 -5.23
N PRO A 10 -5.26 17.81 -4.13
CA PRO A 10 -5.23 16.34 -4.16
C PRO A 10 -6.35 15.72 -5.02
N THR A 11 -7.50 16.38 -5.14
CA THR A 11 -8.60 16.00 -6.06
C THR A 11 -8.20 16.10 -7.53
N THR A 12 -7.44 17.12 -7.91
CA THR A 12 -6.89 17.33 -9.25
C THR A 12 -5.79 16.31 -9.57
N ALA A 13 -4.97 15.91 -8.59
CA ALA A 13 -3.97 14.86 -8.77
C ALA A 13 -4.60 13.49 -9.03
N ILE A 14 -5.68 13.15 -8.30
CA ILE A 14 -6.44 11.90 -8.52
C ILE A 14 -7.17 11.94 -9.85
N ALA A 15 -7.78 13.07 -10.21
CA ALA A 15 -8.40 13.24 -11.52
C ALA A 15 -7.38 13.07 -12.64
N HIS A 16 -6.17 13.60 -12.50
CA HIS A 16 -5.11 13.41 -13.48
C HIS A 16 -4.62 11.94 -13.53
N LEU A 17 -4.47 11.28 -12.38
CA LEU A 17 -4.12 9.85 -12.30
C LEU A 17 -5.11 8.97 -13.07
N LEU A 18 -6.41 9.27 -12.93
CA LEU A 18 -7.47 8.53 -13.61
C LEU A 18 -7.76 9.06 -15.03
N GLY A 19 -7.16 10.18 -15.44
CA GLY A 19 -7.46 10.86 -16.70
C GLY A 19 -8.91 11.37 -16.77
N HIS A 20 -9.46 11.86 -15.64
CA HIS A 20 -10.85 12.28 -15.46
C HIS A 20 -11.89 11.17 -15.69
N ARG A 21 -11.48 9.90 -15.62
CA ARG A 21 -12.35 8.73 -15.79
C ARG A 21 -12.85 8.21 -14.45
N ARG A 22 -14.04 7.61 -14.43
CA ARG A 22 -14.61 6.97 -13.24
C ARG A 22 -13.98 5.58 -13.04
N PRO A 23 -13.48 5.26 -11.84
CA PRO A 23 -12.79 3.99 -11.61
C PRO A 23 -13.76 2.80 -11.61
N ILE A 24 -13.30 1.68 -12.19
CA ILE A 24 -13.88 0.34 -12.05
C ILE A 24 -12.78 -0.57 -11.53
N ILE A 25 -13.07 -1.32 -10.46
CA ILE A 25 -12.07 -2.18 -9.82
C ILE A 25 -12.27 -3.63 -10.28
N TYR A 26 -11.28 -4.21 -10.94
CA TYR A 26 -11.23 -5.62 -11.32
C TYR A 26 -10.52 -6.41 -10.21
N GLY A 27 -11.29 -7.13 -9.39
CA GLY A 27 -10.87 -7.85 -8.19
C GLY A 27 -11.51 -7.26 -6.93
N ALA A 28 -12.47 -7.98 -6.34
CA ALA A 28 -13.22 -7.60 -5.14
C ALA A 28 -12.65 -8.25 -3.85
N GLY A 29 -11.39 -8.70 -3.92
CA GLY A 29 -10.62 -9.23 -2.78
C GLY A 29 -10.12 -8.14 -1.82
N SER A 30 -9.09 -8.46 -1.03
CA SER A 30 -8.51 -7.54 -0.05
C SER A 30 -8.01 -6.23 -0.67
N ALA A 31 -7.26 -6.31 -1.78
CA ALA A 31 -6.76 -5.15 -2.50
C ALA A 31 -7.88 -4.24 -3.03
N GLY A 32 -8.93 -4.83 -3.63
CA GLY A 32 -10.08 -4.07 -4.12
C GLY A 32 -10.87 -3.37 -3.01
N ARG A 33 -11.09 -4.07 -1.88
CA ARG A 33 -11.72 -3.49 -0.69
C ARG A 33 -10.90 -2.34 -0.10
N HIS A 34 -9.57 -2.48 -0.11
CA HIS A 34 -8.67 -1.41 0.34
C HIS A 34 -8.77 -0.17 -0.57
N LEU A 35 -8.75 -0.37 -1.90
CA LEU A 35 -8.95 0.71 -2.87
C LEU A 35 -10.29 1.43 -2.69
N LEU A 36 -11.38 0.70 -2.48
CA LEU A 36 -12.69 1.31 -2.22
C LEU A 36 -12.66 2.26 -1.02
N LYS A 37 -12.05 1.83 0.09
CA LYS A 37 -11.91 2.68 1.29
C LYS A 37 -11.09 3.95 1.00
N LEU A 38 -10.04 3.84 0.18
CA LEU A 38 -9.22 4.99 -0.19
C LEU A 38 -9.99 5.97 -1.07
N PHE A 39 -10.73 5.48 -2.06
CA PHE A 39 -11.57 6.32 -2.92
C PHE A 39 -12.69 7.01 -2.13
N ASP A 40 -13.38 6.27 -1.26
CA ASP A 40 -14.43 6.79 -0.37
C ASP A 40 -13.90 7.92 0.53
N ALA A 41 -12.75 7.70 1.19
CA ALA A 41 -12.09 8.71 2.02
C ALA A 41 -11.69 9.98 1.25
N LEU A 42 -11.62 9.91 -0.09
CA LEU A 42 -11.28 11.02 -0.96
C LEU A 42 -12.50 11.65 -1.65
N GLY A 43 -13.69 11.08 -1.44
CA GLY A 43 -14.93 11.51 -2.07
C GLY A 43 -15.01 11.15 -3.55
N VAL A 44 -14.32 10.09 -3.98
CA VAL A 44 -14.32 9.63 -5.37
C VAL A 44 -15.26 8.44 -5.50
N GLU A 45 -16.28 8.57 -6.33
CA GLU A 45 -17.25 7.51 -6.58
C GLU A 45 -16.66 6.43 -7.50
N VAL A 46 -16.70 5.18 -7.05
CA VAL A 46 -16.33 4.01 -7.85
C VAL A 46 -17.56 3.48 -8.57
N ALA A 47 -17.48 3.36 -9.90
CA ALA A 47 -18.62 2.97 -10.74
C ALA A 47 -19.06 1.52 -10.51
N GLY A 48 -18.16 0.66 -10.04
CA GLY A 48 -18.46 -0.72 -9.67
C GLY A 48 -17.20 -1.57 -9.49
N CYS A 49 -17.40 -2.77 -8.96
CA CYS A 49 -16.38 -3.79 -8.87
C CYS A 49 -16.72 -4.95 -9.82
N VAL A 50 -15.69 -5.63 -10.30
CA VAL A 50 -15.79 -6.81 -11.15
C VAL A 50 -15.00 -7.94 -10.52
N ASP A 51 -15.59 -9.13 -10.38
CA ASP A 51 -14.91 -10.29 -9.79
C ASP A 51 -15.46 -11.61 -10.34
N ALA A 52 -14.60 -12.62 -10.51
CA ALA A 52 -15.01 -13.95 -10.96
C ALA A 52 -16.00 -14.63 -9.98
N HIS A 53 -15.98 -14.24 -8.71
CA HIS A 53 -16.88 -14.73 -7.67
C HIS A 53 -17.99 -13.73 -7.33
N ALA A 54 -18.37 -12.85 -8.28
CA ALA A 54 -19.37 -11.81 -8.06
C ALA A 54 -20.67 -12.31 -7.43
N GLU A 55 -21.20 -13.46 -7.87
CA GLU A 55 -22.43 -14.06 -7.32
C GLU A 55 -22.33 -14.39 -5.82
N ARG A 56 -21.13 -14.78 -5.36
CA ARG A 56 -20.88 -15.07 -3.94
C ARG A 56 -20.66 -13.80 -3.12
N ILE A 57 -20.11 -12.77 -3.73
CA ILE A 57 -19.74 -11.53 -3.03
C ILE A 57 -20.95 -10.57 -2.95
N GLY A 58 -21.71 -10.44 -4.04
CA GLY A 58 -22.87 -9.55 -4.16
C GLY A 58 -22.47 -8.07 -4.23
N ALA A 59 -22.00 -7.50 -3.12
CA ALA A 59 -21.63 -6.10 -3.00
C ALA A 59 -20.51 -5.87 -1.97
N LEU A 60 -19.78 -4.77 -2.14
CA LEU A 60 -18.82 -4.24 -1.19
C LEU A 60 -19.35 -2.93 -0.61
N GLY A 61 -20.09 -3.01 0.51
CA GLY A 61 -20.83 -1.87 1.04
C GLY A 61 -21.93 -1.44 0.05
N ALA A 62 -21.91 -0.19 -0.39
CA ALA A 62 -22.84 0.32 -1.40
C ALA A 62 -22.39 0.04 -2.85
N THR A 63 -21.17 -0.45 -3.07
CA THR A 63 -20.64 -0.68 -4.42
C THR A 63 -20.99 -2.09 -4.90
N PRO A 64 -21.72 -2.24 -6.03
CA PRO A 64 -22.08 -3.55 -6.55
C PRO A 64 -20.87 -4.29 -7.12
N VAL A 65 -20.87 -5.63 -6.99
CA VAL A 65 -19.88 -6.51 -7.60
C VAL A 65 -20.54 -7.27 -8.74
N HIS A 66 -19.93 -7.17 -9.92
CA HIS A 66 -20.43 -7.78 -11.15
C HIS A 66 -19.49 -8.85 -11.68
N PRO A 67 -19.99 -9.83 -12.45
CA PRO A 67 -19.11 -10.80 -13.08
C PRO A 67 -18.33 -10.14 -14.26
N PRO A 68 -17.19 -10.70 -14.69
CA PRO A 68 -16.30 -10.10 -15.72
C PRO A 68 -16.98 -9.69 -17.02
N GLU A 69 -18.01 -10.43 -17.45
CA GLU A 69 -18.77 -10.18 -18.68
C GLU A 69 -19.51 -8.84 -18.63
N ARG A 70 -19.69 -8.25 -17.45
CA ARG A 70 -20.28 -6.92 -17.30
C ARG A 70 -19.46 -5.85 -18.02
N LEU A 71 -18.14 -5.99 -18.11
CA LEU A 71 -17.26 -5.04 -18.79
C LEU A 71 -17.67 -4.84 -20.26
N GLY A 72 -18.06 -5.91 -20.95
CA GLY A 72 -18.53 -5.86 -22.34
C GLY A 72 -19.91 -5.21 -22.53
N ARG A 73 -20.63 -4.92 -21.43
CA ARG A 73 -21.97 -4.32 -21.44
C ARG A 73 -22.00 -2.89 -20.91
N ILE A 74 -20.84 -2.29 -20.64
CA ILE A 74 -20.74 -0.92 -20.14
C ILE A 74 -20.90 0.05 -21.32
N ALA A 75 -21.86 0.96 -21.19
CA ALA A 75 -22.00 2.07 -22.12
C ALA A 75 -20.84 3.06 -21.90
N ASN A 76 -20.22 3.52 -22.99
CA ASN A 76 -19.07 4.42 -22.97
C ASN A 76 -17.88 3.95 -22.09
N PRO A 77 -17.21 2.83 -22.43
CA PRO A 77 -16.06 2.32 -21.67
C PRO A 77 -14.91 3.33 -21.48
N GLN A 78 -14.76 4.28 -22.40
CA GLN A 78 -13.71 5.31 -22.37
C GLN A 78 -13.87 6.29 -21.21
N ALA A 79 -15.09 6.44 -20.67
CA ALA A 79 -15.35 7.24 -19.48
C ALA A 79 -14.86 6.56 -18.18
N HIS A 80 -14.33 5.34 -18.28
CA HIS A 80 -13.94 4.52 -17.14
C HIS A 80 -12.45 4.16 -17.15
N ALA A 81 -11.85 4.14 -15.96
CA ALA A 81 -10.51 3.61 -15.74
C ALA A 81 -10.61 2.23 -15.10
N LEU A 82 -10.11 1.20 -15.80
CA LEU A 82 -10.05 -0.15 -15.26
C LEU A 82 -8.83 -0.29 -14.34
N ILE A 83 -9.04 -0.65 -13.08
CA ILE A 83 -7.99 -0.82 -12.08
C ILE A 83 -7.93 -2.30 -11.70
N VAL A 84 -6.81 -2.96 -11.97
CA VAL A 84 -6.64 -4.39 -11.70
C VAL A 84 -6.07 -4.57 -10.30
N ALA A 85 -6.89 -5.14 -9.42
CA ALA A 85 -6.67 -5.37 -8.00
C ALA A 85 -6.50 -6.85 -7.67
N ILE A 86 -5.40 -7.43 -8.18
CA ILE A 86 -5.01 -8.82 -7.92
C ILE A 86 -3.77 -8.86 -7.02
N ASN A 87 -3.73 -9.79 -6.08
CA ASN A 87 -2.63 -9.90 -5.11
C ASN A 87 -1.36 -10.52 -5.72
N ALA A 88 -1.50 -11.27 -6.80
CA ALA A 88 -0.38 -11.97 -7.43
C ALA A 88 0.30 -11.07 -8.48
N GLU A 89 1.33 -10.33 -8.04
CA GLU A 89 2.06 -9.36 -8.88
C GLU A 89 2.62 -9.99 -10.17
N HIS A 90 3.04 -11.25 -10.13
CA HIS A 90 3.60 -11.97 -11.27
C HIS A 90 2.59 -12.29 -12.39
N VAL A 91 1.29 -12.26 -12.10
CA VAL A 91 0.23 -12.44 -13.12
C VAL A 91 -0.39 -11.12 -13.57
N PHE A 92 0.00 -9.99 -12.98
CA PHE A 92 -0.57 -8.69 -13.32
C PHE A 92 -0.43 -8.37 -14.81
N ASP A 93 0.75 -8.55 -15.38
CA ASP A 93 1.00 -8.18 -16.78
C ASP A 93 0.18 -9.07 -17.73
N ALA A 94 0.08 -10.37 -17.42
CA ALA A 94 -0.73 -11.30 -18.19
C ALA A 94 -2.24 -10.96 -18.13
N VAL A 95 -2.78 -10.72 -16.94
CA VAL A 95 -4.19 -10.35 -16.75
C VAL A 95 -4.48 -9.00 -17.40
N SER A 96 -3.59 -8.03 -17.25
CA SER A 96 -3.75 -6.70 -17.84
C SER A 96 -3.71 -6.74 -19.37
N ALA A 97 -2.80 -7.53 -19.95
CA ALA A 97 -2.74 -7.74 -21.39
C ALA A 97 -4.02 -8.42 -21.92
N GLN A 98 -4.51 -9.44 -21.23
CA GLN A 98 -5.76 -10.11 -21.58
C GLN A 98 -6.95 -9.14 -21.54
N LEU A 99 -7.08 -8.34 -20.47
CA LEU A 99 -8.16 -7.35 -20.33
C LEU A 99 -8.07 -6.25 -21.39
N ALA A 100 -6.87 -5.77 -21.71
CA ALA A 100 -6.67 -4.79 -22.76
C ALA A 100 -7.01 -5.34 -24.16
N ALA A 101 -6.70 -6.62 -24.42
CA ALA A 101 -7.06 -7.28 -25.68
C ALA A 101 -8.57 -7.53 -25.80
N GLN A 102 -9.21 -7.95 -24.70
CA GLN A 102 -10.64 -8.28 -24.69
C GLN A 102 -11.54 -7.03 -24.65
N TYR A 103 -11.09 -5.96 -24.00
CA TYR A 103 -11.85 -4.73 -23.80
C TYR A 103 -11.02 -3.47 -24.12
N PRO A 104 -10.58 -3.29 -25.38
CA PRO A 104 -9.63 -2.24 -25.76
C PRO A 104 -10.17 -0.81 -25.53
N ALA A 105 -11.49 -0.63 -25.47
CA ALA A 105 -12.10 0.67 -25.25
C ALA A 105 -11.86 1.27 -23.84
N PHE A 106 -11.42 0.47 -22.86
CA PHE A 106 -10.99 0.98 -21.54
C PHE A 106 -9.56 1.54 -21.53
N GLY A 107 -8.79 1.31 -22.60
CA GLY A 107 -7.36 1.60 -22.65
C GLY A 107 -6.54 0.69 -21.73
N THR A 108 -5.33 1.14 -21.38
CA THR A 108 -4.42 0.37 -20.53
C THR A 108 -4.95 0.28 -19.09
N PRO A 109 -5.13 -0.93 -18.53
CA PRO A 109 -5.52 -1.10 -17.14
C PRO A 109 -4.46 -0.54 -16.18
N LEU A 110 -4.92 0.05 -15.07
CA LEU A 110 -4.06 0.59 -14.02
C LEU A 110 -3.77 -0.47 -12.96
N ARG A 111 -2.57 -0.43 -12.38
CA ARG A 111 -2.21 -1.31 -11.26
C ARG A 111 -2.79 -0.81 -9.95
N ALA A 112 -3.52 -1.66 -9.23
CA ALA A 112 -4.11 -1.29 -7.94
C ALA A 112 -3.10 -0.80 -6.92
N ARG A 113 -1.91 -1.42 -6.85
CA ARG A 113 -0.84 -1.00 -5.95
C ARG A 113 -0.43 0.46 -6.19
N ASP A 114 -0.22 0.82 -7.45
CA ASP A 114 0.27 2.15 -7.83
C ASP A 114 -0.82 3.21 -7.62
N VAL A 115 -2.08 2.84 -7.91
CA VAL A 115 -3.26 3.68 -7.60
C VAL A 115 -3.40 3.85 -6.09
N ALA A 116 -3.35 2.78 -5.30
CA ALA A 116 -3.47 2.83 -3.84
C ALA A 116 -2.37 3.70 -3.21
N ALA A 117 -1.13 3.56 -3.66
CA ALA A 117 -0.01 4.38 -3.20
C ALA A 117 -0.22 5.87 -3.49
N SER A 118 -0.82 6.21 -4.64
CA SER A 118 -1.13 7.59 -5.04
C SER A 118 -2.30 8.16 -4.23
N LEU A 119 -3.37 7.37 -4.04
CA LEU A 119 -4.53 7.77 -3.23
C LEU A 119 -4.16 7.96 -1.76
N ALA A 120 -3.37 7.05 -1.20
CA ALA A 120 -2.92 7.13 0.17
C ALA A 120 -2.05 8.38 0.40
N GLU A 121 -1.15 8.70 -0.54
CA GLU A 121 -0.38 9.94 -0.51
C GLU A 121 -1.28 11.18 -0.54
N ALA A 122 -2.26 11.22 -1.46
CA ALA A 122 -3.21 12.33 -1.56
C ALA A 122 -4.05 12.52 -0.27
N ARG A 123 -4.46 11.41 0.36
CA ARG A 123 -5.17 11.40 1.65
C ARG A 123 -4.30 11.99 2.76
N CYS A 124 -3.04 11.56 2.84
CA CYS A 124 -2.08 12.06 3.81
C CYS A 124 -1.78 13.56 3.61
N GLN A 125 -1.65 14.00 2.36
CA GLN A 125 -1.44 15.42 2.04
C GLN A 125 -2.63 16.27 2.50
N ARG A 126 -3.89 15.86 2.21
CA ARG A 126 -5.10 16.54 2.71
C ARG A 126 -5.10 16.68 4.22
N ARG A 127 -4.71 15.61 4.92
CA ARG A 127 -4.64 15.60 6.39
C ARG A 127 -3.62 16.61 6.92
N LEU A 128 -2.45 16.67 6.29
CA LEU A 128 -1.40 17.63 6.64
C LEU A 128 -1.81 19.08 6.32
N ASP A 129 -2.47 19.32 5.19
CA ASP A 129 -2.99 20.64 4.81
C ASP A 129 -4.06 21.14 5.80
N GLY A 130 -4.89 20.23 6.31
CA GLY A 130 -5.85 20.50 7.38
C GLY A 130 -5.25 20.64 8.77
N GLY A 131 -3.91 20.67 8.90
CA GLY A 131 -3.21 20.82 10.17
C GLY A 131 -3.05 19.53 10.99
N GLY A 132 -3.63 18.41 10.55
CA GLY A 132 -3.52 17.11 11.23
C GLY A 132 -2.12 16.49 11.17
N ALA A 133 -1.93 15.41 11.92
CA ALA A 133 -0.70 14.60 11.94
C ALA A 133 -0.86 13.32 11.09
N LEU A 134 0.26 12.77 10.63
CA LEU A 134 0.27 11.45 10.00
C LEU A 134 0.19 10.34 11.05
N ASP A 135 -0.41 9.22 10.66
CA ASP A 135 -0.30 7.97 11.39
C ASP A 135 0.90 7.20 10.81
N LEU A 136 1.94 7.04 11.61
CA LEU A 136 3.18 6.36 11.20
C LEU A 136 2.95 4.86 10.97
N GLY A 137 1.99 4.24 11.67
CA GLY A 137 1.61 2.85 11.45
C GLY A 137 1.00 2.64 10.06
N ASP A 138 0.13 3.55 9.63
CA ASP A 138 -0.42 3.58 8.27
C ASP A 138 0.69 3.80 7.21
N CYS A 139 1.72 4.59 7.54
CA CYS A 139 2.80 4.89 6.60
C CYS A 139 3.68 3.66 6.31
N MET A 140 3.99 2.87 7.34
CA MET A 140 4.77 1.63 7.19
C MET A 140 4.08 0.57 6.33
N GLY A 141 2.74 0.60 6.26
CA GLY A 141 1.95 -0.31 5.41
C GLY A 141 1.82 0.14 3.95
N CYS A 142 2.28 1.35 3.59
CA CYS A 142 1.89 1.98 2.33
C CYS A 142 2.90 1.85 1.19
N ARG A 143 4.22 1.84 1.47
CA ARG A 143 5.27 1.69 0.44
C ARG A 143 6.51 0.99 1.00
N PRO A 144 7.22 0.19 0.18
CA PRO A 144 8.54 -0.35 0.54
C PRO A 144 9.61 0.75 0.69
N ASP A 145 9.43 1.91 0.04
CA ASP A 145 10.30 3.09 0.20
C ASP A 145 9.49 4.28 0.75
N ILE A 146 9.29 4.26 2.07
CA ILE A 146 8.59 5.32 2.82
C ILE A 146 9.35 6.66 2.78
N GLY A 147 10.68 6.63 2.67
CA GLY A 147 11.52 7.83 2.64
C GLY A 147 11.34 8.67 1.37
N ALA A 148 10.99 8.03 0.27
CA ALA A 148 10.63 8.72 -0.98
C ALA A 148 9.24 9.36 -0.97
N CYS A 149 8.37 9.07 0.03
CA CYS A 149 7.01 9.60 0.06
C CYS A 149 6.97 11.10 0.47
N PRO A 150 6.48 12.01 -0.40
CA PRO A 150 6.44 13.45 -0.10
C PRO A 150 5.61 13.79 1.15
N ALA A 151 4.46 13.15 1.32
CA ALA A 151 3.62 13.36 2.49
C ALA A 151 4.33 12.93 3.77
N PHE A 152 4.99 11.77 3.77
CA PHE A 152 5.77 11.29 4.92
C PHE A 152 6.89 12.25 5.30
N ARG A 153 7.69 12.70 4.31
CA ARG A 153 8.75 13.68 4.55
C ARG A 153 8.23 14.96 5.20
N ARG A 154 7.15 15.52 4.66
CA ARG A 154 6.52 16.72 5.21
C ARG A 154 5.97 16.48 6.63
N GLY A 155 5.39 15.31 6.89
CA GLY A 155 4.93 14.92 8.21
C GLY A 155 6.06 14.80 9.23
N ALA A 156 7.18 14.17 8.86
CA ALA A 156 8.37 14.05 9.68
C ALA A 156 8.98 15.43 10.01
N GLU A 157 9.10 16.30 9.01
CA GLU A 157 9.58 17.68 9.19
C GLU A 157 8.70 18.47 10.18
N ARG A 158 7.37 18.34 10.10
CA ARG A 158 6.44 18.98 11.06
C ARG A 158 6.58 18.42 12.48
N ALA A 159 6.99 17.17 12.63
CA ALA A 159 7.26 16.53 13.92
C ALA A 159 8.66 16.83 14.48
N GLY A 160 9.46 17.66 13.79
CA GLY A 160 10.83 17.97 14.19
C GLY A 160 11.83 16.84 13.97
N THR A 161 11.43 15.81 13.21
CA THR A 161 12.33 14.71 12.81
C THR A 161 12.87 15.02 11.41
N PRO A 162 14.20 15.03 11.20
CA PRO A 162 14.74 15.23 9.87
C PRO A 162 14.24 14.14 8.93
N ALA A 163 13.63 14.53 7.80
CA ALA A 163 13.12 13.59 6.81
C ALA A 163 14.26 12.66 6.35
N PRO A 164 14.06 11.32 6.34
CA PRO A 164 15.07 10.41 5.83
C PRO A 164 15.38 10.76 4.38
N ARG A 165 16.67 10.92 4.05
CA ARG A 165 17.10 11.16 2.67
C ARG A 165 16.76 9.93 1.83
N PRO A 166 16.29 10.10 0.58
CA PRO A 166 16.09 8.97 -0.31
C PRO A 166 17.44 8.29 -0.53
N VAL A 167 17.59 7.11 0.06
CA VAL A 167 18.78 6.28 -0.13
C VAL A 167 18.53 5.52 -1.41
N GLY A 168 19.24 5.91 -2.48
CA GLY A 168 19.22 5.19 -3.74
C GLY A 168 19.44 3.69 -3.50
N ALA A 169 18.75 2.86 -4.28
CA ALA A 169 18.80 1.41 -4.24
C ALA A 169 20.21 0.90 -3.92
N GLY A 170 20.41 0.39 -2.70
CA GLY A 170 21.69 -0.19 -2.27
C GLY A 170 22.14 0.11 -0.83
N ALA A 171 21.42 0.90 -0.05
CA ALA A 171 21.88 1.24 1.30
C ALA A 171 21.29 0.32 2.38
N GLY A 172 22.15 -0.02 3.34
CA GLY A 172 21.93 -1.01 4.40
C GLY A 172 20.67 -0.80 5.25
N ILE A 173 20.45 -1.79 6.11
CA ILE A 173 19.36 -1.82 7.08
C ILE A 173 19.50 -0.59 8.00
N ASN A 174 18.77 0.48 7.69
CA ASN A 174 18.81 1.72 8.46
C ASN A 174 18.00 1.62 9.76
N ASP A 175 17.02 0.71 9.78
CA ASP A 175 16.17 0.46 10.94
C ASP A 175 15.91 -1.04 11.07
N PHE A 176 15.94 -1.54 12.30
CA PHE A 176 15.39 -2.84 12.65
C PHE A 176 14.33 -2.62 13.74
N ALA A 177 13.15 -3.20 13.54
CA ALA A 177 12.11 -3.23 14.55
C ALA A 177 12.09 -4.62 15.20
N TYR A 178 11.97 -4.66 16.53
CA TYR A 178 11.73 -5.89 17.28
C TYR A 178 10.38 -5.81 17.97
N PHE A 179 9.66 -6.93 17.99
CA PHE A 179 8.50 -7.14 18.84
C PHE A 179 8.91 -8.08 19.98
N ILE A 180 9.09 -7.54 21.18
CA ILE A 180 9.27 -8.36 22.38
C ILE A 180 7.88 -8.65 22.94
N THR A 181 7.45 -9.90 22.83
CA THR A 181 6.22 -10.38 23.47
C THR A 181 6.63 -11.25 24.64
N ASN A 182 5.86 -11.20 25.72
CA ASN A 182 6.07 -11.98 26.94
C ASN A 182 5.64 -13.45 26.82
N ARG A 183 5.13 -13.88 25.65
CA ARG A 183 4.83 -15.27 25.32
C ARG A 183 4.40 -15.38 23.85
N CYS A 184 5.24 -15.96 23.00
CA CYS A 184 4.74 -16.62 21.81
C CYS A 184 4.20 -17.98 22.27
N THR A 185 2.89 -18.20 22.21
CA THR A 185 2.32 -19.53 22.50
C THR A 185 2.56 -20.53 21.36
N LEU A 186 3.23 -20.09 20.27
CA LEU A 186 3.59 -20.90 19.11
C LEU A 186 2.40 -21.67 18.52
N ASN A 187 1.21 -21.08 18.47
CA ASN A 187 0.03 -21.74 17.87
C ASN A 187 -0.07 -21.54 16.35
N CYS A 188 0.87 -20.80 15.72
CA CYS A 188 0.95 -20.65 14.28
C CYS A 188 1.55 -21.90 13.64
N THR A 189 0.94 -22.41 12.56
CA THR A 189 1.37 -23.64 11.86
C THR A 189 2.86 -23.62 11.53
N HIS A 190 3.38 -22.53 10.98
CA HIS A 190 4.80 -22.38 10.63
C HIS A 190 5.74 -22.39 11.84
N CYS A 191 5.25 -21.98 13.00
CA CYS A 191 6.01 -21.92 14.24
C CYS A 191 6.05 -23.29 14.93
N VAL A 192 4.94 -24.03 14.88
CA VAL A 192 4.84 -25.42 15.36
C VAL A 192 5.73 -26.35 14.54
N GLU A 193 5.75 -26.16 13.22
CA GLU A 193 6.56 -26.97 12.30
C GLU A 193 8.07 -26.72 12.46
N ALA A 194 8.46 -25.50 12.81
CA ALA A 194 9.88 -25.15 12.98
C ALA A 194 10.45 -25.55 14.36
N LEU A 195 9.60 -25.66 15.39
CA LEU A 195 10.01 -25.87 16.78
C LEU A 195 10.90 -27.12 17.04
N PRO A 196 10.64 -28.29 16.41
CA PRO A 196 11.45 -29.49 16.63
C PRO A 196 12.90 -29.37 16.12
N HIS A 197 13.18 -28.34 15.32
CA HIS A 197 14.49 -28.11 14.70
C HIS A 197 15.35 -27.08 15.45
N TYR A 198 14.83 -26.48 16.52
CA TYR A 198 15.59 -25.59 17.40
C TYR A 198 16.18 -26.38 18.58
N GLU A 199 17.49 -26.29 18.78
CA GLU A 199 18.22 -27.02 19.82
C GLU A 199 17.99 -26.47 21.26
N GLN A 200 17.41 -25.27 21.40
CA GLN A 200 17.17 -24.64 22.70
C GLN A 200 15.70 -24.26 22.89
N HIS A 201 15.10 -24.81 23.94
CA HIS A 201 13.80 -24.41 24.45
C HIS A 201 13.99 -23.49 25.67
N TYR A 202 14.35 -22.23 25.47
CA TYR A 202 14.42 -21.29 26.58
C TYR A 202 13.66 -20.01 26.30
N ASN A 203 12.92 -19.57 27.34
CA ASN A 203 12.50 -18.19 27.48
C ASN A 203 13.77 -17.42 27.86
N ASP A 204 14.38 -16.74 26.90
CA ASP A 204 15.45 -15.79 27.20
C ASP A 204 14.96 -14.81 28.26
N SER A 205 15.82 -14.49 29.23
CA SER A 205 15.48 -13.42 30.16
C SER A 205 15.40 -12.10 29.40
N VAL A 206 14.62 -11.14 29.91
CA VAL A 206 14.56 -9.79 29.33
C VAL A 206 15.97 -9.20 29.20
N ASP A 207 16.85 -9.48 30.16
CA ASP A 207 18.23 -9.01 30.17
C ASP A 207 19.07 -9.62 29.03
N ASP A 208 18.86 -10.90 28.71
CA ASP A 208 19.56 -11.57 27.60
C ASP A 208 19.11 -10.99 26.24
N VAL A 209 17.81 -10.73 26.08
CA VAL A 209 17.27 -10.08 24.89
C VAL A 209 17.82 -8.66 24.75
N LEU A 210 17.82 -7.88 25.84
CA LEU A 210 18.38 -6.52 25.84
C LEU A 210 19.88 -6.52 25.54
N ALA A 211 20.63 -7.49 26.06
CA ALA A 211 22.05 -7.65 25.78
C ALA A 211 22.32 -8.02 24.30
N ALA A 212 21.49 -8.88 23.70
CA ALA A 212 21.56 -9.21 22.28
C ALA A 212 21.24 -8.01 21.38
N VAL A 213 20.20 -7.25 21.73
CA VAL A 213 19.85 -5.98 21.05
C VAL A 213 21.01 -4.98 21.17
N ALA A 214 21.60 -4.82 22.34
CA ALA A 214 22.75 -3.93 22.55
C ALA A 214 23.96 -4.34 21.69
N LYS A 215 24.25 -5.64 21.55
CA LYS A 215 25.29 -6.15 20.63
C LYS A 215 25.00 -5.80 19.17
N LEU A 216 23.75 -5.96 18.74
CA LEU A 216 23.33 -5.63 17.38
C LEU A 216 23.45 -4.13 17.10
N VAL A 217 23.02 -3.29 18.04
CA VAL A 217 23.16 -1.82 17.97
C VAL A 217 24.64 -1.43 17.91
N ALA A 218 25.50 -2.02 18.74
CA ALA A 218 26.93 -1.78 18.70
C ALA A 218 27.56 -2.20 17.36
N ALA A 219 27.14 -3.34 16.80
CA ALA A 219 27.58 -3.80 15.49
C ALA A 219 27.11 -2.88 14.35
N SER A 220 25.88 -2.34 14.42
CA SER A 220 25.40 -1.34 13.45
C SER A 220 26.18 -0.02 13.50
N GLY A 221 26.70 0.37 14.67
CA GLY A 221 27.63 1.49 14.80
C GLY A 221 28.99 1.25 14.12
N PHE A 222 29.39 0.00 13.92
CA PHE A 222 30.62 -0.38 13.21
C PHE A 222 30.45 -0.26 11.68
N VAL A 223 29.25 -0.57 11.16
CA VAL A 223 28.92 -0.44 9.73
C VAL A 223 28.87 1.03 9.29
N HIS A 224 28.55 1.96 10.20
CA HIS A 224 28.54 3.40 9.93
C HIS A 224 29.93 4.07 9.84
N ARG A 225 31.02 3.37 10.19
CA ARG A 225 32.39 3.91 10.21
C ARG A 225 33.31 3.39 9.09
N LEU A 226 32.77 2.65 8.14
CA LEU A 226 33.48 2.21 6.92
C LEU A 226 33.10 3.09 5.73
#